data_AF-A0A4P6Q0S9-F1
#
_entry.id   AF-A0A4P6Q0S9-F1
#
_cell.length_a   1.000
_cell.length_b   1.000
_cell.length_c   1.000
_cell.angle_alpha   90.00
_cell.angle_beta   90.00
_cell.angle_gamma   90.00
#
_symmetry.space_group_name_H-M   'P 1'
#
loop_
_entity.id
_entity.type
_entity.pdbx_description
1 polymer ?
#
loop_
_entity_poly.entity_id
_entity_poly.type
_entity_poly.pdbx_seq_one_letter_code
_entity_poly.pdbx_strand_id
1 'polypeptide(L)'
;MTVETPPSGIPGLSASGHRLDGDSSDPVWVRVLSGLTAELRSCGLEARVDGTIGAVDAITRGPAPRVQKAVLRPHRGQLWWWLHCAAEPALPPPHRTPLTPAVDTADAARRIVRVLTPCRD
;
A
#
# COMPACT_ATOMS: atom_id res chain seq x y z
N MET A 1 -49.34 26.14 29.42
CA MET A 1 -49.12 24.85 28.74
C MET A 1 -47.61 24.72 28.56
N THR A 2 -46.99 23.79 29.27
CA THR A 2 -45.53 23.61 29.29
C THR A 2 -45.22 22.36 28.49
N VAL A 3 -44.47 22.50 27.40
CA VAL A 3 -43.98 21.38 26.59
C VAL A 3 -42.63 20.96 27.16
N GLU A 4 -42.58 19.77 27.76
CA GLU A 4 -41.33 19.08 28.05
C GLU A 4 -40.77 18.47 26.75
N THR A 5 -39.52 18.80 26.44
CA THR A 5 -38.74 18.19 25.36
C THR A 5 -37.75 17.20 25.97
N PRO A 6 -37.66 15.94 25.49
CA PRO A 6 -36.75 14.93 26.04
C PRO A 6 -35.26 15.23 25.74
N PRO A 7 -34.32 14.68 26.52
CA PRO A 7 -32.91 15.04 26.45
C PRO A 7 -32.27 14.60 25.13
N SER A 8 -31.41 15.47 24.62
CA SER A 8 -30.52 15.23 23.49
C SER A 8 -29.85 13.86 23.61
N GLY A 9 -30.19 12.97 22.67
CA GLY A 9 -29.48 11.72 22.49
C GLY A 9 -28.00 12.01 22.26
N ILE A 10 -27.17 11.56 23.20
CA ILE A 10 -25.72 11.47 23.03
C ILE A 10 -25.49 10.54 21.83
N PRO A 11 -24.88 10.99 20.72
CA PRO A 11 -24.41 10.07 19.70
C PRO A 11 -23.34 9.20 20.35
N GLY A 12 -23.62 7.90 20.42
CA GLY A 12 -22.72 6.92 21.01
C GLY A 12 -21.30 7.11 20.49
N LEU A 13 -20.39 7.36 21.43
CA LEU A 13 -18.95 7.19 21.26
C LEU A 13 -18.68 5.70 20.93
N SER A 14 -18.94 5.29 19.70
CA SER A 14 -18.27 4.13 19.14
C SER A 14 -16.91 4.61 18.65
N ALA A 15 -16.00 4.77 19.60
CA ALA A 15 -14.58 4.89 19.38
C ALA A 15 -14.07 3.55 18.82
N SER A 16 -14.36 3.27 17.56
CA SER A 16 -13.81 2.14 16.81
C SER A 16 -12.72 2.66 15.88
N GLY A 17 -11.55 2.88 16.50
CA GLY A 17 -10.22 2.84 15.88
C GLY A 17 -10.05 3.34 14.44
N HIS A 18 -10.02 4.66 14.24
CA HIS A 18 -9.26 5.24 13.13
C HIS A 18 -7.76 5.17 13.48
N ARG A 19 -7.19 3.95 13.45
CA ARG A 19 -5.78 3.71 13.83
C ARG A 19 -4.81 3.86 12.64
N LEU A 20 -5.25 4.45 11.53
CA LEU A 20 -4.45 4.54 10.30
C LEU A 20 -4.31 5.97 9.77
N ASP A 21 -4.80 6.97 10.51
CA ASP A 21 -4.54 8.38 10.20
C ASP A 21 -3.42 8.89 11.11
N GLY A 22 -2.20 8.91 10.57
CA GLY A 22 -1.17 9.83 11.04
C GLY A 22 -0.18 9.30 12.08
N ASP A 23 0.65 8.33 11.70
CA ASP A 23 2.09 8.40 12.00
C ASP A 23 2.84 7.41 11.09
N SER A 24 3.80 7.87 10.29
CA SER A 24 4.72 6.98 9.56
C SER A 24 5.58 6.13 10.51
N SER A 25 5.53 6.42 11.82
CA SER A 25 6.11 5.65 12.92
C SER A 25 5.24 4.49 13.42
N ASP A 26 4.07 4.19 12.81
CA ASP A 26 3.29 3.01 13.22
C ASP A 26 4.15 1.73 13.02
N PRO A 27 4.38 0.93 14.08
CA PRO A 27 5.18 -0.30 13.98
C PRO A 27 4.65 -1.27 12.93
N VAL A 28 3.34 -1.25 12.63
CA VAL A 28 2.75 -2.04 11.54
C VAL A 28 3.22 -1.54 10.18
N TRP A 29 3.26 -0.22 9.96
CA TRP A 29 3.71 0.40 8.71
C TRP A 29 5.16 0.05 8.41
N VAL A 30 6.04 0.23 9.39
CA VAL A 30 7.47 -0.12 9.28
C VAL A 30 7.68 -1.61 9.04
N ARG A 31 6.93 -2.47 9.75
CA ARG A 31 7.01 -3.93 9.60
C ARG A 31 6.58 -4.38 8.20
N VAL A 32 5.49 -3.83 7.69
CA VAL A 32 4.95 -4.14 6.36
C VAL A 32 5.91 -3.70 5.26
N LEU A 33 6.47 -2.48 5.34
CA LEU A 33 7.49 -2.00 4.39
C LEU A 33 8.73 -2.88 4.39
N SER A 34 9.21 -3.25 5.58
CA SER A 34 10.38 -4.12 5.75
C SER A 34 10.11 -5.52 5.20
N GLY A 35 8.91 -6.06 5.45
CA GLY A 35 8.47 -7.36 4.96
C GLY A 35 8.47 -7.42 3.44
N LEU A 36 7.81 -6.47 2.76
CA LEU A 36 7.83 -6.43 1.29
C LEU A 36 9.26 -6.25 0.75
N THR A 37 10.07 -5.41 1.38
CA THR A 37 11.47 -5.20 1.00
C THR A 37 12.28 -6.50 1.07
N ALA A 38 12.09 -7.29 2.12
CA ALA A 38 12.75 -8.58 2.28
C ALA A 38 12.31 -9.59 1.20
N GLU A 39 11.01 -9.66 0.91
CA GLU A 39 10.46 -10.54 -0.13
C GLU A 39 10.93 -10.16 -1.54
N LEU A 40 11.01 -8.87 -1.85
CA LEU A 40 11.54 -8.42 -3.15
C LEU A 40 13.02 -8.79 -3.31
N ARG A 41 13.81 -8.65 -2.23
CA ARG A 41 15.22 -9.05 -2.22
C ARG A 41 15.39 -10.57 -2.32
N SER A 42 14.53 -11.36 -1.68
CA SER A 42 14.54 -12.82 -1.80
C SER A 42 14.22 -13.27 -3.24
N CYS A 43 13.40 -12.48 -3.96
CA CYS A 43 13.14 -12.65 -5.39
C CYS A 43 14.26 -12.13 -6.31
N GLY A 44 15.39 -11.66 -5.77
CA GLY A 44 16.54 -11.18 -6.54
C GLY A 44 16.43 -9.74 -7.04
N LEU A 45 15.40 -8.98 -6.62
CA LEU A 45 15.23 -7.58 -6.97
C LEU A 45 15.98 -6.67 -5.98
N GLU A 46 16.39 -5.50 -6.46
CA GLU A 46 16.72 -4.40 -5.54
C GLU A 46 15.41 -3.77 -5.05
N ALA A 47 15.39 -3.32 -3.79
CA ALA A 47 14.24 -2.70 -3.18
C ALA A 47 14.66 -1.41 -2.45
N ARG A 48 14.06 -0.28 -2.85
CA ARG A 48 14.25 1.04 -2.23
C ARG A 48 12.98 1.48 -1.55
N VAL A 49 13.07 1.91 -0.30
CA VAL A 49 11.93 2.30 0.52
C VAL A 49 11.86 3.82 0.61
N ASP A 50 10.67 4.37 0.36
CA ASP A 50 10.30 5.73 0.73
C ASP A 50 9.29 5.65 1.87
N GLY A 51 9.83 5.71 3.11
CA GLY A 51 9.04 5.59 4.33
C GLY A 51 8.06 6.75 4.53
N THR A 52 8.35 7.93 3.96
CA THR A 52 7.52 9.13 4.08
C THR A 52 6.14 8.93 3.45
N ILE A 53 6.11 8.27 2.28
CA ILE A 53 4.86 8.01 1.56
C ILE A 53 4.38 6.56 1.66
N GLY A 54 5.16 5.69 2.32
CA GLY A 54 4.94 4.24 2.40
C GLY A 54 5.05 3.56 1.05
N ALA A 55 6.10 3.87 0.29
CA ALA A 55 6.34 3.25 -1.00
C ALA A 55 7.58 2.36 -0.99
N VAL A 56 7.55 1.37 -1.87
CA VAL A 56 8.68 0.51 -2.17
C VAL A 56 8.84 0.44 -3.67
N ASP A 57 10.01 0.83 -4.16
CA ASP A 57 10.41 0.66 -5.55
C ASP A 57 11.14 -0.67 -5.70
N ALA A 58 10.58 -1.56 -6.50
CA ALA A 58 11.20 -2.82 -6.90
C ALA A 58 11.95 -2.62 -8.22
N ILE A 59 13.22 -3.01 -8.27
CA ILE A 59 14.11 -2.70 -9.38
C ILE A 59 14.78 -3.98 -9.88
N THR A 60 14.66 -4.25 -11.18
CA THR A 60 15.39 -5.37 -11.80
C THR A 60 16.87 -5.04 -11.93
N ARG A 61 17.73 -6.03 -11.71
CA ARG A 61 19.17 -5.92 -12.01
C ARG A 61 19.42 -6.13 -13.50
N GLY A 62 20.33 -5.38 -14.09
CA GLY A 62 20.74 -5.55 -15.49
C GLY A 62 21.02 -4.24 -16.21
N PRO A 63 21.42 -4.31 -17.49
CA PRO A 63 21.81 -3.15 -18.28
C PRO A 63 20.65 -2.17 -18.60
N ALA A 64 19.40 -2.64 -18.49
CA ALA A 64 18.20 -1.83 -18.63
C ALA A 64 17.27 -2.08 -17.41
N PRO A 65 17.54 -1.43 -16.25
CA PRO A 65 16.75 -1.64 -15.05
C PRO A 65 15.30 -1.18 -15.25
N ARG A 66 14.36 -2.03 -14.89
CA ARG A 66 12.93 -1.72 -14.82
C ARG A 66 12.56 -1.46 -13.39
N VAL A 67 11.71 -0.45 -13.18
CA VAL A 67 11.24 -0.05 -11.85
C VAL A 67 9.73 -0.25 -11.77
N GLN A 68 9.29 -0.89 -10.70
CA GLN A 68 7.88 -1.00 -10.37
C GLN A 68 7.66 -0.52 -8.94
N LYS A 69 6.88 0.54 -8.79
CA LYS A 69 6.55 1.13 -7.50
C LYS A 69 5.30 0.49 -6.91
N ALA A 70 5.34 0.17 -5.63
CA ALA A 70 4.21 -0.23 -4.82
C ALA A 70 4.02 0.76 -3.67
N VAL A 71 2.77 1.09 -3.32
CA VAL A 71 2.45 2.09 -2.29
C VAL A 71 1.43 1.52 -1.30
N LEU A 72 1.65 1.73 -0.02
CA LEU A 72 0.69 1.43 1.04
C LEU A 72 -0.40 2.49 1.09
N ARG A 73 -1.65 2.05 0.95
CA ARG A 73 -2.82 2.92 1.15
C ARG A 73 -3.93 2.18 1.89
N PRO A 74 -4.70 2.89 2.74
CA PRO A 74 -5.93 2.36 3.31
C PRO A 74 -6.92 1.97 2.21
N HIS A 75 -7.56 0.82 2.37
CA HIS A 75 -8.65 0.37 1.52
C HIS A 75 -9.59 -0.53 2.33
N ARG A 76 -10.88 -0.15 2.39
CA ARG A 76 -11.93 -0.91 3.10
C ARG A 76 -11.56 -1.27 4.55
N GLY A 77 -10.96 -0.33 5.29
CA GLY A 77 -10.64 -0.49 6.72
C GLY A 77 -9.32 -1.23 7.02
N GLN A 78 -8.54 -1.59 6.01
CA GLN A 78 -7.24 -2.26 6.17
C GLN A 78 -6.19 -1.64 5.24
N LEU A 79 -4.90 -1.87 5.50
CA LEU A 79 -3.83 -1.44 4.60
C LEU A 79 -3.69 -2.41 3.41
N TRP A 80 -3.44 -1.86 2.23
CA TRP A 80 -3.24 -2.59 0.98
C TRP A 80 -1.99 -2.11 0.25
N TRP A 81 -1.37 -3.04 -0.48
CA TRP A 81 -0.39 -2.72 -1.50
C TRP A 81 -1.09 -2.32 -2.78
N TRP A 82 -0.68 -1.19 -3.34
CA TRP A 82 -1.18 -0.68 -4.61
C TRP A 82 -0.03 -0.59 -5.61
N LEU A 83 -0.21 -1.16 -6.79
CA LEU A 83 0.74 -1.03 -7.87
C LEU A 83 0.61 0.35 -8.49
N HIS A 84 1.71 1.07 -8.61
CA HIS A 84 1.76 2.29 -9.41
C HIS A 84 2.13 1.91 -10.84
N CYS A 85 1.13 1.72 -11.69
CA CYS A 85 1.36 1.58 -13.11
C CYS A 85 1.90 2.91 -13.62
N ALA A 86 3.18 2.97 -14.01
CA ALA A 86 3.68 4.10 -14.77
C ALA A 86 2.85 4.13 -16.06
N ALA A 87 1.97 5.12 -16.17
CA ALA A 87 1.17 5.28 -17.37
C ALA A 87 2.13 5.53 -18.54
N GLU A 88 1.94 4.78 -19.63
CA GLU A 88 2.31 5.27 -20.95
C GLU A 88 1.81 6.72 -21.08
N PRO A 89 2.58 7.64 -21.68
CA PRO A 89 2.27 9.08 -21.70
C PRO A 89 0.90 9.44 -22.31
N ALA A 90 0.21 8.47 -22.94
CA ALA A 90 -1.12 8.59 -23.50
C ALA A 90 -2.29 8.32 -22.51
N LEU A 91 -2.04 7.85 -21.29
CA LEU A 91 -3.06 7.59 -20.27
C LEU A 91 -2.92 8.56 -19.08
N PRO A 92 -4.03 9.15 -18.58
CA PRO A 92 -3.96 10.09 -17.47
C PRO A 92 -3.37 9.42 -16.21
N PRO A 93 -2.37 10.05 -15.56
CA PRO A 93 -1.71 9.49 -14.38
C PRO A 93 -2.58 9.60 -13.11
N PRO A 94 -2.45 8.68 -12.12
CA PRO A 94 -2.02 7.28 -12.20
C PRO A 94 -3.16 6.30 -11.87
N HIS A 95 -3.37 5.30 -12.72
CA HIS A 95 -4.18 4.13 -12.38
C HIS A 95 -3.43 3.30 -11.33
N ARG A 96 -3.74 3.50 -10.06
CA ARG A 96 -3.27 2.61 -8.99
C ARG A 96 -4.17 1.38 -8.96
N THR A 97 -3.58 0.21 -9.19
CA THR A 97 -4.33 -1.05 -9.14
C THR A 97 -4.09 -1.69 -7.77
N PRO A 98 -5.16 -2.06 -7.03
CA PRO A 98 -4.99 -2.77 -5.77
C PRO A 98 -4.36 -4.13 -6.07
N LEU A 99 -3.27 -4.47 -5.37
CA LEU A 99 -2.59 -5.76 -5.50
C LEU A 99 -3.18 -6.76 -4.52
N THR A 100 -2.96 -6.51 -3.23
CA THR A 100 -3.22 -7.45 -2.15
C THR A 100 -3.21 -6.72 -0.80
N PRO A 101 -3.84 -7.28 0.25
CA PRO A 101 -3.69 -6.76 1.61
C PRO A 101 -2.21 -6.64 2.02
N ALA A 102 -1.92 -5.65 2.87
CA ALA A 102 -0.57 -5.34 3.33
C ALA A 102 0.13 -6.50 4.07
N VAL A 103 -0.65 -7.38 4.70
CA VAL A 103 -0.17 -8.57 5.42
C VAL A 103 0.39 -9.65 4.48
N ASP A 104 0.00 -9.65 3.21
CA ASP A 104 0.38 -10.66 2.23
C ASP A 104 1.58 -10.19 1.38
N THR A 105 2.70 -9.87 2.05
CA THR A 105 3.89 -9.30 1.39
C THR A 105 4.50 -10.24 0.34
N ALA A 106 4.41 -11.55 0.54
CA ALA A 106 4.89 -12.54 -0.42
C ALA A 106 4.05 -12.56 -1.71
N ASP A 107 2.71 -12.44 -1.62
CA ASP A 107 1.86 -12.35 -2.81
C ASP A 107 2.10 -11.03 -3.56
N ALA A 108 2.26 -9.93 -2.82
CA ALA A 108 2.62 -8.63 -3.39
C ALA A 108 3.92 -8.73 -4.19
N ALA A 109 4.98 -9.30 -3.59
CA ALA A 109 6.28 -9.48 -4.25
C ALA A 109 6.16 -10.35 -5.52
N ARG A 110 5.44 -11.48 -5.46
CA ARG A 110 5.22 -12.35 -6.63
C ARG A 110 4.55 -11.61 -7.79
N ARG A 111 3.52 -10.80 -7.50
CA ARG A 111 2.83 -10.00 -8.53
C ARG A 111 3.72 -8.92 -9.12
N ILE A 112 4.50 -8.23 -8.29
CA ILE A 112 5.46 -7.21 -8.74
C ILE A 112 6.53 -7.84 -9.66
N VAL A 113 7.06 -9.01 -9.29
CA VAL A 113 8.00 -9.78 -10.12
C VAL A 113 7.37 -10.10 -11.48
N ARG A 114 6.14 -10.63 -11.51
CA ARG A 114 5.43 -10.92 -12.77
C ARG A 114 5.27 -9.71 -13.68
N VAL A 115 5.06 -8.51 -13.11
CA VAL A 115 4.96 -7.26 -13.87
C VAL A 115 6.32 -6.86 -14.46
N LEU A 116 7.40 -7.02 -13.68
CA LEU A 116 8.75 -6.62 -14.10
C LEU A 116 9.39 -7.59 -15.10
N THR A 117 9.15 -8.88 -14.90
CA THR A 117 9.59 -9.98 -15.77
C THR A 117 8.36 -10.68 -16.34
N PRO A 118 7.64 -10.06 -17.28
CA PRO A 118 6.61 -10.77 -18.01
C PRO A 118 7.29 -11.94 -18.71
N CYS A 119 6.73 -13.15 -18.57
CA CYS A 119 7.19 -14.29 -19.34
C CYS A 119 7.28 -13.86 -20.80
N ARG A 120 8.47 -13.94 -21.39
CA ARG A 120 8.58 -13.96 -22.85
C ARG A 120 8.05 -15.33 -23.27
N ASP A 121 6.76 -15.39 -23.58
CA ASP A 121 6.26 -16.42 -24.50
C ASP A 121 6.93 -16.25 -25.88
#